data_AF-A0A1I1DPS8-F1
#
_entry.id   AF-A0A1I1DPS8-F1
#
_cell.length_a   1.000
_cell.length_b   1.000
_cell.length_c   1.000
_cell.angle_alpha   90.00
_cell.angle_beta   90.00
_cell.angle_gamma   90.00
#
_symmetry.space_group_name_H-M   'P 1'
#
loop_
_entity.id
_entity.type
_entity.pdbx_description
1 polymer ?
#
loop_
_entity_poly.entity_id
_entity_poly.type
_entity_poly.pdbx_seq_one_letter_code
_entity_poly.pdbx_strand_id
1 'polypeptide(L)' 'MKNVWMVHAYQNFELVIHLINTIFKEDDTVWLHYDKKSLQKEFLFIQNTFKNNPNVFYIVIVK' A
#
# COMPACT_ATOMS: atom_id res chain seq x y z
N MET A 1 3.82 18.80 8.64
CA MET A 1 2.54 18.82 7.89
C MET A 1 2.18 17.39 7.63
N LYS A 2 1.01 16.94 8.10
CA LYS A 2 0.54 15.57 7.97
C LYS A 2 -0.21 15.42 6.65
N ASN A 3 0.25 14.52 5.79
CA ASN A 3 -0.40 14.23 4.51
C ASN A 3 -1.13 12.89 4.56
N VAL A 4 -2.17 12.77 3.75
CA VAL A 4 -2.86 11.51 3.48
C VAL A 4 -2.65 11.19 2.01
N TRP A 5 -2.04 10.03 1.75
CA TRP A 5 -1.75 9.54 0.42
C TRP A 5 -2.72 8.42 0.05
N MET A 6 -3.23 8.45 -1.17
CA MET A 6 -4.03 7.38 -1.74
C MET A 6 -3.26 6.78 -2.91
N VAL A 7 -2.92 5.49 -2.81
CA VAL A 7 -2.14 4.76 -3.81
C VAL A 7 -3.03 3.73 -4.46
N HIS A 8 -3.18 3.80 -5.78
CA HIS A 8 -3.92 2.82 -6.58
C HIS A 8 -2.92 2.05 -7.44
N ALA A 9 -2.90 0.73 -7.31
CA ALA A 9 -2.01 -0.13 -8.08
C ALA A 9 -2.67 -1.47 -8.42
N TYR A 10 -2.15 -2.15 -9.43
CA TYR A 10 -2.67 -3.44 -9.90
C TYR A 10 -1.59 -4.48 -10.24
N GLN A 11 -0.32 -4.07 -10.32
CA GLN A 11 0.82 -4.91 -10.68
C GLN A 11 2.11 -4.32 -10.09
N ASN A 12 3.20 -5.08 -10.15
CA ASN A 12 4.55 -4.67 -9.78
C ASN A 12 4.65 -4.21 -8.31
N PHE A 13 4.49 -5.17 -7.40
CA PHE A 13 4.51 -4.93 -5.96
C PHE A 13 5.81 -4.29 -5.46
N GLU A 14 6.95 -4.57 -6.11
CA GLU A 14 8.25 -3.97 -5.76
C GLU A 14 8.22 -2.45 -5.94
N LEU A 15 7.68 -1.98 -7.07
CA LEU A 15 7.51 -0.55 -7.33
C LEU A 15 6.53 0.09 -6.35
N VAL A 16 5.44 -0.61 -5.99
CA VAL A 16 4.48 -0.11 -5.00
C VAL A 16 5.15 0.07 -3.62
N ILE A 17 5.92 -0.92 -3.18
CA ILE A 17 6.69 -0.83 -1.93
C ILE A 17 7.67 0.33 -1.99
N HIS A 18 8.41 0.47 -3.09
CA HIS A 18 9.37 1.54 -3.27
C HIS A 18 8.71 2.93 -3.24
N LEU A 19 7.57 3.08 -3.95
CA LEU A 19 6.79 4.32 -3.96
C LEU A 19 6.33 4.69 -2.55
N ILE A 20 5.72 3.75 -1.83
CA ILE A 20 5.22 3.98 -0.46
C ILE A 20 6.38 4.40 0.44
N ASN A 21 7.51 3.71 0.40
CA ASN A 21 8.70 4.08 1.20
C ASN A 21 9.28 5.45 0.83
N THR A 22 9.08 5.92 -0.40
CA THR A 22 9.60 7.21 -0.86
C THR A 22 8.70 8.37 -0.45
N ILE A 23 7.38 8.18 -0.48
CA ILE A 23 6.41 9.23 -0.13
C ILE A 23 6.11 9.30 1.36
N PHE A 24 6.35 8.22 2.10
CA PHE A 24 6.00 8.09 3.51
C PHE A 24 6.98 8.84 4.42
N LYS A 25 6.44 9.72 5.26
CA LYS A 25 7.12 10.36 6.40
C LYS A 25 6.47 9.91 7.70
N GLU A 26 7.14 10.05 8.85
CA GLU A 26 6.70 9.50 10.16
C GLU A 26 5.22 9.77 10.50
N ASP A 27 4.70 10.95 10.17
CA ASP A 27 3.33 11.36 10.50
C ASP A 27 2.30 11.17 9.38
N ASP A 28 2.75 10.78 8.18
CA ASP A 28 1.88 10.63 7.01
C ASP A 28 1.06 9.33 7.09
N THR A 29 -0.06 9.29 6.39
CA THR A 29 -0.92 8.10 6.29
C THR A 29 -1.06 7.67 4.84
N VAL A 30 -1.02 6.36 4.58
CA VAL A 30 -1.15 5.78 3.24
C VAL A 30 -2.35 4.84 3.20
N TRP A 31 -3.20 5.03 2.19
CA TRP A 31 -4.30 4.13 1.86
C TRP A 31 -4.01 3.48 0.51
N LEU A 32 -3.71 2.19 0.53
CA LEU A 32 -3.40 1.41 -0.66
C LEU A 32 -4.64 0.65 -1.14
N HIS A 33 -5.13 1.00 -2.33
CA HIS A 33 -6.04 0.15 -3.09
C HIS A 33 -5.23 -0.68 -4.09
N TYR A 34 -5.16 -1.98 -3.85
CA TYR A 34 -4.52 -2.93 -4.76
C TYR A 34 -5.60 -3.75 -5.47
N ASP A 35 -5.64 -3.67 -6.80
CA ASP A 35 -6.75 -4.22 -7.59
C ASP A 35 -6.93 -5.73 -7.34
N LYS A 36 -8.16 -6.20 -7.22
CA LYS A 36 -8.48 -7.62 -7.03
C LYS A 36 -8.03 -8.53 -8.18
N LYS A 37 -7.80 -7.98 -9.37
CA LYS A 37 -7.27 -8.71 -10.54
C LYS A 37 -5.77 -8.99 -10.41
N SER A 38 -5.09 -8.34 -9.47
CA SER A 38 -3.68 -8.56 -9.19
C SER A 38 -3.46 -9.95 -8.60
N LEU A 39 -2.23 -10.45 -8.69
CA LEU A 39 -1.88 -11.74 -8.11
C LEU A 39 -1.95 -11.65 -6.57
N GLN A 40 -2.72 -12.53 -5.93
CA GLN A 40 -2.88 -12.54 -4.47
C GLN A 40 -1.53 -12.64 -3.73
N LYS A 41 -0.57 -13.39 -4.27
CA LYS A 41 0.79 -13.49 -3.72
C LYS A 41 1.49 -12.12 -3.64
N GLU A 42 1.31 -11.26 -4.64
CA GLU A 42 1.92 -9.93 -4.69
C GLU A 42 1.33 -9.03 -3.61
N PHE A 43 0.01 -9.08 -3.43
CA PHE A 43 -0.65 -8.34 -2.36
C PHE A 43 -0.17 -8.79 -0.97
N LEU A 44 -0.02 -10.10 -0.75
CA LEU A 44 0.51 -10.65 0.50
C LEU A 44 1.94 -10.17 0.79
N PHE A 45 2.79 -10.03 -0.23
CA PHE A 45 4.12 -9.45 -0.06
C PHE A 45 4.05 -8.00 0.44
N ILE A 46 3.17 -7.18 -0.15
CA ILE A 46 2.98 -5.79 0.29
C ILE A 46 2.47 -5.74 1.75
N GLN A 47 1.50 -6.59 2.09
CA GLN A 47 0.97 -6.67 3.45
C GLN A 47 2.05 -7.07 4.46
N ASN A 48 2.86 -8.08 4.16
CA ASN A 48 3.93 -8.52 5.07
C ASN A 48 5.03 -7.45 5.23
N THR A 49 5.34 -6.68 4.19
CA THR A 49 6.32 -5.58 4.26
C THR A 49 5.88 -4.48 5.22
N PHE A 50 4.60 -4.12 5.22
CA PHE A 50 4.08 -3.00 6.03
C PHE A 50 3.27 -3.44 7.27
N LYS A 51 3.26 -4.73 7.61
CA LYS A 51 2.42 -5.30 8.71
C LYS A 51 2.56 -4.61 10.07
N ASN A 52 3.74 -4.04 10.35
CA ASN A 52 4.05 -3.38 11.61
C ASN A 52 3.93 -1.84 11.51
N ASN A 53 3.56 -1.31 10.35
CA ASN A 53 3.40 0.12 10.15
C ASN A 53 1.93 0.52 10.41
N PRO A 54 1.63 1.23 11.51
CA PRO A 54 0.25 1.58 11.87
C PRO A 54 -0.38 2.62 10.94
N ASN A 55 0.41 3.22 10.03
CA ASN A 55 -0.03 4.30 9.16
C ASN A 55 -0.24 3.84 7.70
N VAL A 56 -0.13 2.54 7.40
CA VAL A 56 -0.40 1.97 6.08
C VAL A 56 -1.66 1.10 6.16
N PHE A 57 -2.70 1.53 5.44
CA PHE A 57 -4.00 0.88 5.39
C PHE A 57 -4.23 0.27 4.02
N TYR A 58 -4.92 -0.88 3.97
CA TYR A 58 -5.25 -1.57 2.72
C TYR A 58 -6.76 -1.53 2.48
N ILE A 59 -7.15 -1.07 1.30
CA ILE A 59 -8.55 -1.07 0.86
C ILE A 59 -8.76 -2.32 0.01
N VAL A 60 -9.54 -3.27 0.53
CA VAL A 60 -10.06 -4.39 -0.25
C VAL A 60 -11.49 -4.06 -0.65
N ILE A 61 -11.73 -3.76 -1.93
CA ILE A 61 -13.09 -3.53 -2.42
C ILE A 61 -13.73 -4.90 -2.70
N VAL A 62 -14.50 -5.40 -1.74
CA VAL A 62 -15.42 -6.53 -1.93
C VAL A 62 -16.65 -5.99 -2.66
N LYS A 63 -17.00 -6.57 -3.81
CA LYS A 63 -18.26 -6.30 -4.51
C LYS A 63 -19.35 -7.22 -3.99
#